data_AF-A0A2N8UCD3-F1
#
_entry.id   AF-A0A2N8UCD3-F1
#
_cell.length_a   1.000
_cell.length_b   1.000
_cell.length_c   1.000
_cell.angle_alpha   90.00
_cell.angle_beta   90.00
_cell.angle_gamma   90.00
#
_symmetry.space_group_name_H-M   'P 1'
#
loop_
_entity.id
_entity.type
_entity.pdbx_description
1 polymer ?
#
loop_
_entity_poly.entity_id
_entity_poly.type
_entity_poly.pdbx_seq_one_letter_code
_entity_poly.pdbx_strand_id
1 'polypeptide(L)'
;MKIRTLTVLATLLEAVVSVQFTKKYNERQDLGAWLAAERHLNVAHAAMTGEFAQPYDHLIDMNEEKEGHAWRYSQEADNGPFFFAGKRDDRKYVYILTKVPGTSELGRRWGLDHQQPTKNAFLFWKVKAKDKKAKLLGFEFRAAGAPTLPSKTLDEVIQIAKQARID
;
A
#
# COMPACT_ATOMS: atom_id res chain seq x y z
N MET A 1 -2.60 60.42 -7.82
CA MET A 1 -3.90 59.72 -7.98
C MET A 1 -4.04 59.37 -9.47
N LYS A 2 -4.16 58.13 -9.95
CA LYS A 2 -4.63 56.86 -9.39
C LYS A 2 -3.84 55.70 -10.04
N ILE A 3 -3.51 54.70 -9.23
CA ILE A 3 -3.01 53.37 -9.64
C ILE A 3 -4.12 52.64 -10.40
N ARG A 4 -3.77 51.81 -11.40
CA ARG A 4 -4.46 50.56 -11.81
C ARG A 4 -3.75 49.98 -13.05
N THR A 5 -3.51 48.70 -13.29
CA THR A 5 -3.44 47.43 -12.53
C THR A 5 -2.76 46.49 -13.55
N LEU A 6 -1.70 45.77 -13.18
CA LEU A 6 -1.17 44.68 -14.02
C LEU A 6 -2.21 43.55 -14.08
N THR A 7 -2.35 42.90 -15.23
CA THR A 7 -2.90 41.55 -15.28
C THR A 7 -2.07 40.71 -16.24
N VAL A 8 -1.14 39.96 -15.66
CA VAL A 8 -0.43 38.86 -16.32
C VAL A 8 -1.35 37.66 -16.26
N LEU A 9 -1.85 37.20 -17.41
CA LEU A 9 -2.62 35.97 -17.52
C LEU A 9 -1.66 34.84 -17.89
N ALA A 10 -1.10 34.17 -16.88
CA ALA A 10 -0.34 32.94 -17.05
C ALA A 10 -1.26 31.76 -16.73
N THR A 11 -1.87 31.16 -17.76
CA THR A 11 -2.54 29.86 -17.63
C THR A 11 -1.53 28.75 -17.90
N LEU A 12 -0.83 28.32 -16.85
CA LEU A 12 -0.13 27.04 -16.81
C LEU A 12 -1.17 25.95 -16.52
N LEU A 13 -1.51 25.17 -17.54
CA LEU A 13 -2.28 23.95 -17.38
C LEU A 13 -1.30 22.78 -17.30
N GLU A 14 -0.71 22.54 -16.14
CA GLU A 14 -0.07 21.26 -15.87
C GLU A 14 -1.15 20.29 -15.40
N ALA A 15 -1.64 19.45 -16.33
CA ALA A 15 -2.35 18.24 -15.99
C ALA A 15 -1.33 17.25 -15.37
N VAL A 16 -1.06 17.43 -14.08
CA VAL A 16 -0.31 16.44 -13.29
C VAL A 16 -1.25 15.26 -13.06
N VAL A 17 -1.19 14.27 -13.95
CA VAL A 17 -1.78 12.95 -13.70
C VAL A 17 -1.04 12.36 -12.51
N SER A 18 -1.61 12.55 -11.33
CA SER A 18 -1.03 12.15 -10.05
C SER A 18 -1.37 10.71 -9.75
N VAL A 19 -0.93 9.76 -10.58
CA VAL A 19 -0.79 8.38 -10.07
C VAL A 19 0.44 8.39 -9.18
N GLN A 20 0.23 8.72 -7.91
CA GLN A 20 1.28 8.71 -6.91
C GLN A 20 1.63 7.28 -6.54
N PHE A 21 2.50 6.68 -7.33
CA PHE A 21 3.46 5.71 -6.83
C PHE A 21 4.52 6.48 -6.04
N THR A 22 4.33 6.66 -4.73
CA THR A 22 5.26 7.42 -3.87
C THR A 22 6.57 6.68 -3.56
N LYS A 23 6.80 5.47 -4.09
CA LYS A 23 8.14 4.85 -4.13
C LYS A 23 8.26 3.79 -5.21
N LYS A 24 8.68 4.17 -6.43
CA LYS A 24 9.19 3.18 -7.41
C LYS A 24 10.51 2.62 -6.88
N TYR A 25 10.46 1.44 -6.26
CA TYR A 25 11.62 0.83 -5.64
C TYR A 25 12.47 0.07 -6.67
N ASN A 26 13.78 0.35 -6.70
CA ASN A 26 14.77 -0.19 -7.66
C ASN A 26 15.94 -0.92 -6.98
N GLU A 27 15.74 -1.49 -5.79
CA GLU A 27 16.72 -2.41 -5.21
C GLU A 27 16.48 -3.81 -5.80
N ARG A 28 17.40 -4.27 -6.67
CA ARG A 28 17.33 -5.57 -7.36
C ARG A 28 16.98 -6.77 -6.45
N GLN A 29 17.27 -6.68 -5.16
CA GLN A 29 17.04 -7.76 -4.18
C GLN A 29 15.56 -7.97 -3.85
N ASP A 30 14.75 -6.90 -3.85
CA ASP A 30 13.35 -6.93 -3.39
C ASP A 30 12.36 -6.88 -4.57
N LEU A 31 12.85 -6.59 -5.78
CA LEU A 31 12.05 -6.43 -7.00
C LEU A 31 11.14 -7.65 -7.28
N GLY A 32 11.64 -8.87 -7.12
CA GLY A 32 10.84 -10.07 -7.37
C GLY A 32 9.63 -10.18 -6.43
N ALA A 33 9.81 -9.82 -5.16
CA ALA A 33 8.72 -9.82 -4.18
C ALA A 33 7.72 -8.68 -4.45
N TRP A 34 8.21 -7.52 -4.86
CA TRP A 34 7.36 -6.42 -5.31
C TRP A 34 6.51 -6.82 -6.52
N LEU A 35 7.10 -7.38 -7.58
CA LEU A 35 6.36 -7.80 -8.78
C LEU A 35 5.30 -8.86 -8.46
N ALA A 36 5.57 -9.76 -7.51
CA ALA A 36 4.59 -10.73 -7.05
C ALA A 36 3.41 -10.07 -6.30
N ALA A 37 3.72 -9.11 -5.43
CA ALA A 37 2.71 -8.33 -4.69
C ALA A 37 1.85 -7.46 -5.63
N GLU A 38 2.49 -6.75 -6.57
CA GLU A 38 1.84 -5.94 -7.60
C GLU A 38 0.94 -6.81 -8.49
N ARG A 39 1.43 -7.98 -8.94
CA ARG A 39 0.60 -8.93 -9.69
C ARG A 39 -0.62 -9.37 -8.90
N HIS A 40 -0.46 -9.67 -7.60
CA HIS A 40 -1.58 -10.05 -6.75
C HIS A 40 -2.65 -8.94 -6.66
N LEU A 41 -2.23 -7.69 -6.42
CA LEU A 41 -3.12 -6.54 -6.39
C LEU A 41 -3.81 -6.30 -7.73
N ASN A 42 -3.05 -6.37 -8.84
CA ASN A 42 -3.58 -6.21 -10.18
C ASN A 42 -4.63 -7.28 -10.52
N VAL A 43 -4.39 -8.55 -10.15
CA VAL A 43 -5.38 -9.62 -10.34
C VAL A 43 -6.65 -9.35 -9.53
N ALA A 44 -6.52 -8.95 -8.25
CA ALA A 44 -7.67 -8.64 -7.41
C ALA A 44 -8.52 -7.47 -7.95
N HIS A 45 -7.89 -6.51 -8.64
CA HIS A 45 -8.55 -5.31 -9.15
C HIS A 45 -8.85 -5.36 -10.66
N ALA A 46 -8.42 -6.40 -11.38
CA ALA A 46 -8.56 -6.49 -12.85
C ALA A 46 -10.03 -6.46 -13.32
N ALA A 47 -10.95 -6.92 -12.48
CA ALA A 47 -12.39 -6.95 -12.78
C ALA A 47 -13.13 -5.66 -12.37
N MET A 48 -12.46 -4.69 -11.73
CA MET A 48 -13.09 -3.44 -11.30
C MET A 48 -13.23 -2.48 -12.48
N THR A 49 -14.41 -1.89 -12.65
CA THR A 49 -14.72 -0.98 -13.77
C THR A 49 -15.26 0.36 -13.27
N GLY A 50 -15.28 1.37 -14.15
CA GLY A 50 -15.88 2.67 -13.86
C GLY A 50 -15.21 3.42 -12.71
N GLU A 51 -16.01 3.88 -11.75
CA GLU A 51 -15.56 4.66 -10.58
C GLU A 51 -14.57 3.90 -9.67
N PHE A 52 -14.63 2.57 -9.70
CA PHE A 52 -13.75 1.68 -8.93
C PHE A 52 -12.35 1.52 -9.54
N ALA A 53 -12.19 1.82 -10.83
CA ALA A 53 -10.89 1.81 -11.51
C ALA A 53 -10.17 3.16 -11.44
N GLN A 54 -10.79 4.19 -10.84
CA GLN A 54 -10.24 5.53 -10.80
C GLN A 54 -9.03 5.63 -9.85
N PRO A 55 -7.97 6.36 -10.25
CA PRO A 55 -6.86 6.68 -9.37
C PRO A 55 -7.34 7.50 -8.17
N TYR A 56 -6.50 7.58 -7.14
CA TYR A 56 -6.80 8.33 -5.93
C TYR A 56 -5.82 9.50 -5.82
N ASP A 57 -6.34 10.72 -5.90
CA ASP A 57 -5.54 11.94 -5.98
C ASP A 57 -5.17 12.53 -4.60
N HIS A 58 -5.36 11.77 -3.51
CA HIS A 58 -5.00 12.22 -2.17
C HIS A 58 -3.56 11.85 -1.80
N LEU A 59 -2.87 12.85 -1.28
CA LEU A 59 -1.49 12.77 -0.80
C LEU A 59 -1.46 12.37 0.67
N ILE A 60 -1.00 11.15 0.96
CA ILE A 60 -0.62 10.77 2.32
C ILE A 60 0.89 10.90 2.45
N ASP A 61 1.34 11.89 3.20
CA ASP A 61 2.74 12.04 3.60
C ASP A 61 3.09 10.96 4.64
N MET A 62 3.63 9.83 4.17
CA MET A 62 3.96 8.69 5.02
C MET A 62 5.25 8.97 5.82
N ASN A 63 5.11 9.10 7.14
CA ASN A 63 6.21 9.33 8.08
C ASN A 63 6.33 8.16 9.08
N GLU A 64 7.40 8.13 9.89
CA GLU A 64 7.67 7.03 10.83
C GLU A 64 6.50 6.74 11.78
N GLU A 65 5.79 7.78 12.21
CA GLU A 65 4.60 7.64 13.07
C GLU A 65 3.47 6.90 12.35
N LYS A 66 3.13 7.32 11.12
CA LYS A 66 2.09 6.69 10.31
C LYS A 66 2.47 5.26 9.93
N GLU A 67 3.74 5.01 9.60
CA GLU A 67 4.24 3.66 9.38
C GLU A 67 4.06 2.79 10.64
N GLY A 68 4.40 3.31 11.82
CA GLY A 68 4.22 2.62 13.09
C GLY A 68 2.75 2.32 13.41
N HIS A 69 1.85 3.25 13.13
CA HIS A 69 0.40 3.04 13.27
C HIS A 69 -0.13 1.98 12.31
N ALA A 70 0.28 2.02 11.04
CA ALA A 70 -0.11 1.03 10.05
C ALA A 70 0.39 -0.38 10.41
N TRP A 71 1.64 -0.45 10.90
CA TRP A 71 2.22 -1.72 11.32
C TRP A 71 1.47 -2.30 12.52
N ARG A 72 1.20 -1.48 13.55
CA ARG A 72 0.43 -1.92 14.73
C ARG A 72 -0.99 -2.35 14.35
N TYR A 73 -1.66 -1.58 13.49
CA TYR A 73 -2.98 -1.92 12.98
C TYR A 73 -2.98 -3.29 12.32
N SER A 74 -1.94 -3.62 11.53
CA SER A 74 -1.82 -4.93 10.89
C SER A 74 -1.52 -6.10 11.85
N GLN A 75 -1.29 -5.84 13.13
CA GLN A 75 -1.10 -6.89 14.14
C GLN A 75 -2.39 -7.21 14.90
N GLU A 76 -3.43 -6.40 14.71
CA GLU A 76 -4.75 -6.61 15.30
C GLU A 76 -5.48 -7.76 14.60
N ALA A 77 -6.48 -8.33 15.28
CA ALA A 77 -7.33 -9.37 14.72
C ALA A 77 -7.96 -8.90 13.40
N ASP A 78 -7.99 -9.81 12.42
CA ASP A 78 -8.55 -9.60 11.08
C ASP A 78 -7.86 -8.53 10.19
N ASN A 79 -6.84 -7.83 10.70
CA ASN A 79 -6.12 -6.77 9.96
C ASN A 79 -4.74 -7.22 9.46
N GLY A 80 -4.38 -8.48 9.72
CA GLY A 80 -3.09 -9.05 9.37
C GLY A 80 -2.84 -9.22 7.87
N PRO A 81 -1.64 -9.70 7.50
CA PRO A 81 -1.28 -9.84 6.10
C PRO A 81 -2.25 -10.72 5.32
N PHE A 82 -2.62 -10.28 4.12
CA PHE A 82 -3.48 -11.06 3.20
C PHE A 82 -2.70 -11.65 2.03
N PHE A 83 -1.46 -11.21 1.82
CA PHE A 83 -0.52 -11.77 0.85
C PHE A 83 0.87 -11.81 1.47
N PHE A 84 1.64 -12.81 1.10
CA PHE A 84 3.05 -12.91 1.47
C PHE A 84 3.87 -13.57 0.37
N ALA A 85 5.14 -13.20 0.31
CA ALA A 85 6.15 -13.83 -0.51
C ALA A 85 7.41 -14.04 0.31
N GLY A 86 7.97 -15.25 0.26
CA GLY A 86 9.31 -15.55 0.76
C GLY A 86 10.20 -15.87 -0.43
N LYS A 87 11.44 -15.38 -0.44
CA LYS A 87 12.44 -15.87 -1.40
C LYS A 87 13.00 -17.18 -0.84
N ARG A 88 12.99 -18.26 -1.64
CA ARG A 88 13.52 -19.58 -1.24
C ARG A 88 14.94 -19.48 -0.66
N ASP A 89 15.75 -18.58 -1.22
CA ASP A 89 17.15 -18.37 -0.84
C ASP A 89 17.38 -17.30 0.25
N ASP A 90 16.40 -16.42 0.52
CA ASP A 90 16.51 -15.40 1.57
C ASP A 90 15.69 -15.80 2.80
N ARG A 91 16.31 -16.63 3.63
CA ARG A 91 15.69 -17.21 4.83
C ARG A 91 15.42 -16.17 5.93
N LYS A 92 15.88 -14.93 5.76
CA LYS A 92 15.86 -13.90 6.80
C LYS A 92 14.63 -13.02 6.72
N TYR A 93 14.05 -12.85 5.53
CA TYR A 93 12.96 -11.90 5.30
C TYR A 93 11.71 -12.56 4.72
N VAL A 94 10.55 -12.05 5.12
CA VAL A 94 9.26 -12.32 4.50
C VAL A 94 8.71 -10.99 4.02
N TYR A 95 8.20 -10.96 2.79
CA TYR A 95 7.55 -9.80 2.22
C TYR A 95 6.05 -9.99 2.34
N ILE A 96 5.32 -8.95 2.74
CA ILE A 96 3.89 -9.06 3.01
C ILE A 96 3.13 -7.84 2.47
N LEU A 97 1.86 -8.04 2.15
CA LEU A 97 0.91 -6.95 1.98
C LEU A 97 -0.08 -6.92 3.14
N THR A 98 -0.28 -5.72 3.68
CA THR A 98 -1.35 -5.42 4.63
C THR A 98 -2.28 -4.38 4.04
N LYS A 99 -3.52 -4.32 4.54
CA LYS A 99 -4.58 -3.45 4.05
C LYS A 99 -5.05 -2.55 5.18
N VAL A 100 -5.13 -1.25 4.94
CA VAL A 100 -5.87 -0.31 5.79
C VAL A 100 -7.14 0.06 5.04
N PRO A 101 -8.31 -0.45 5.46
CA PRO A 101 -9.58 -0.08 4.85
C PRO A 101 -9.87 1.40 5.06
N GLY A 102 -10.37 2.11 4.05
CA GLY A 102 -10.73 3.53 4.24
C GLY A 102 -11.86 3.75 5.23
N THR A 103 -12.69 2.73 5.44
CA THR A 103 -13.75 2.72 6.47
C THR A 103 -13.25 2.40 7.88
N SER A 104 -11.97 2.05 8.05
CA SER A 104 -11.37 1.88 9.38
C SER A 104 -11.09 3.23 10.03
N GLU A 105 -10.92 3.27 11.35
CA GLU A 105 -10.53 4.51 12.03
C GLU A 105 -9.20 5.06 11.51
N LEU A 106 -8.20 4.20 11.31
CA LEU A 106 -6.91 4.60 10.74
C LEU A 106 -7.07 5.11 9.31
N GLY A 107 -7.90 4.45 8.49
CA GLY A 107 -8.16 4.86 7.11
C GLY A 107 -8.81 6.24 7.01
N ARG A 108 -9.80 6.53 7.87
CA ARG A 108 -10.43 7.86 7.96
C ARG A 108 -9.44 8.94 8.40
N ARG A 109 -8.55 8.64 9.35
CA ARG A 109 -7.49 9.58 9.76
C ARG A 109 -6.51 9.90 8.62
N TRP A 110 -6.37 8.99 7.66
CA TRP A 110 -5.59 9.19 6.44
C TRP A 110 -6.40 9.74 5.27
N GLY A 111 -7.67 10.08 5.51
CA GLY A 111 -8.57 10.65 4.52
C GLY A 111 -9.03 9.70 3.42
N LEU A 112 -8.84 8.38 3.57
CA LEU A 112 -9.14 7.37 2.53
C LEU A 112 -10.63 7.29 2.14
N ASP A 113 -11.52 7.89 2.93
CA ASP A 113 -12.96 8.00 2.70
C ASP A 113 -13.40 9.37 2.16
N HIS A 114 -12.46 10.29 1.88
CA HIS A 114 -12.77 11.63 1.36
C HIS A 114 -13.37 11.64 -0.05
N GLN A 115 -13.22 10.55 -0.80
CA GLN A 115 -13.74 10.41 -2.16
C GLN A 115 -14.53 9.11 -2.28
N GLN A 116 -15.55 9.11 -3.14
CA GLN A 116 -16.29 7.91 -3.50
C GLN A 116 -15.78 7.36 -4.85
N PRO A 117 -15.63 6.04 -4.98
CA PRO A 117 -15.72 5.04 -3.91
C PRO A 117 -14.55 5.18 -2.93
N THR A 118 -14.81 4.89 -1.64
CA THR A 118 -13.79 4.83 -0.59
C THR A 118 -12.58 4.02 -1.06
N LYS A 119 -11.36 4.43 -0.68
CA LYS A 119 -10.13 3.73 -1.05
C LYS A 119 -9.59 2.90 0.11
N ASN A 120 -8.80 1.88 -0.22
CA ASN A 120 -7.98 1.13 0.72
C ASN A 120 -6.51 1.44 0.45
N ALA A 121 -5.71 1.54 1.51
CA ALA A 121 -4.26 1.58 1.39
C ALA A 121 -3.69 0.17 1.49
N PHE A 122 -2.84 -0.19 0.54
CA PHE A 122 -2.12 -1.44 0.49
C PHE A 122 -0.65 -1.16 0.78
N LEU A 123 -0.14 -1.71 1.88
CA LEU A 123 1.21 -1.43 2.36
C LEU A 123 2.07 -2.66 2.19
N PHE A 124 3.22 -2.48 1.53
CA PHE A 124 4.18 -3.54 1.24
C PHE A 124 5.35 -3.47 2.21
N TRP A 125 5.55 -4.53 2.97
CA TRP A 125 6.55 -4.59 4.04
C TRP A 125 7.60 -5.64 3.77
N LYS A 126 8.82 -5.36 4.23
CA LYS A 126 9.87 -6.35 4.43
C LYS A 126 9.99 -6.63 5.92
N VAL A 127 9.72 -7.86 6.33
CA VAL A 127 9.72 -8.28 7.73
C VAL A 127 10.85 -9.26 7.98
N LYS A 128 11.70 -8.97 8.96
CA LYS A 128 12.75 -9.90 9.39
C LYS A 128 12.15 -10.98 10.28
N ALA A 129 12.22 -12.24 9.83
CA ALA A 129 11.53 -13.36 10.48
C ALA A 129 11.98 -13.66 11.91
N LYS A 130 13.23 -13.29 12.28
CA LYS A 130 13.80 -13.57 13.61
C LYS A 130 13.20 -12.69 14.71
N ASP A 131 13.09 -11.39 14.45
CA ASP A 131 12.74 -10.36 15.44
C ASP A 131 11.47 -9.58 15.05
N LYS A 132 10.79 -10.00 13.98
CA LYS A 132 9.58 -9.37 13.44
C LYS A 132 9.74 -7.88 13.12
N LYS A 133 10.98 -7.40 12.95
CA LYS A 133 11.23 -6.01 12.58
C LYS A 133 10.76 -5.79 11.14
N ALA A 134 9.80 -4.89 10.97
CA ALA A 134 9.26 -4.49 9.68
C ALA A 134 9.94 -3.21 9.16
N LYS A 135 10.08 -3.13 7.84
CA LYS A 135 10.41 -1.92 7.09
C LYS A 135 9.36 -1.74 6.02
N LEU A 136 8.70 -0.58 5.96
CA LEU A 136 7.82 -0.26 4.86
C LEU A 136 8.66 -0.06 3.59
N LEU A 137 8.33 -0.80 2.54
CA LEU A 137 8.99 -0.68 1.24
C LEU A 137 8.21 0.20 0.28
N GLY A 138 6.87 0.17 0.34
CA GLY A 138 6.03 1.00 -0.49
C GLY A 138 4.55 0.86 -0.11
N PHE A 139 3.72 1.70 -0.73
CA PHE A 139 2.28 1.64 -0.56
C PHE A 139 1.56 2.07 -1.84
N GLU A 140 0.32 1.64 -1.98
CA GLU A 140 -0.56 2.00 -3.08
C GLU A 140 -2.00 2.16 -2.58
N PHE A 141 -2.78 3.03 -3.22
CA PHE A 141 -4.20 3.20 -2.94
C PHE A 141 -5.03 2.63 -4.08
N ARG A 142 -6.02 1.82 -3.75
CA ARG A 142 -7.01 1.31 -4.72
C ARG A 142 -8.41 1.45 -4.17
N ALA A 143 -9.43 1.44 -5.04
CA ALA A 143 -10.80 1.48 -4.57
C ALA A 143 -11.15 0.26 -3.69
N ALA A 144 -11.99 0.48 -2.70
CA ALA A 144 -12.56 -0.60 -1.91
C ALA A 144 -13.49 -1.47 -2.77
N GLY A 145 -13.61 -2.75 -2.39
CA GLY A 145 -14.51 -3.70 -3.05
C GLY A 145 -13.81 -4.86 -3.77
N ALA A 146 -12.51 -4.76 -4.05
CA ALA A 146 -11.75 -5.89 -4.57
C ALA A 146 -11.76 -7.08 -3.59
N PRO A 147 -12.03 -8.31 -4.06
CA PRO A 147 -11.86 -9.48 -3.24
C PRO A 147 -10.37 -9.66 -2.93
N THR A 148 -10.01 -9.57 -1.66
CA THR A 148 -8.69 -9.96 -1.15
C THR A 148 -8.79 -11.29 -0.42
N LEU A 149 -7.70 -12.04 -0.33
CA LEU A 149 -7.66 -13.22 0.53
C LEU A 149 -7.99 -12.83 1.98
N PRO A 150 -8.52 -13.78 2.78
CA PRO A 150 -8.64 -13.59 4.22
C PRO A 150 -7.29 -13.24 4.83
N SER A 151 -7.32 -12.31 5.79
CA SER A 151 -6.13 -11.95 6.55
C SER A 151 -5.63 -13.13 7.38
N LYS A 152 -4.32 -13.17 7.57
CA LYS A 152 -3.60 -14.13 8.41
C LYS A 152 -2.88 -13.38 9.49
N THR A 153 -2.56 -14.05 10.59
CA THR A 153 -1.63 -13.49 11.58
C THR A 153 -0.21 -13.43 10.99
N LEU A 154 0.62 -12.51 11.50
CA LEU A 154 2.02 -12.44 11.11
C LEU A 154 2.77 -13.74 11.41
N ASP A 155 2.42 -14.41 12.51
CA ASP A 155 3.06 -15.66 12.90
C ASP A 155 2.74 -16.80 11.94
N GLU A 156 1.48 -16.96 11.53
CA GLU A 156 1.11 -17.94 10.50
C GLU A 156 1.87 -17.71 9.21
N VAL A 157 1.96 -16.45 8.76
CA VAL A 157 2.69 -16.10 7.54
C VAL A 157 4.17 -16.47 7.66
N ILE A 158 4.81 -16.16 8.80
CA ILE A 158 6.22 -16.52 9.04
C ILE A 158 6.39 -18.04 9.07
N GLN A 159 5.46 -18.80 9.66
CA GLN A 159 5.54 -20.26 9.70
C GLN A 159 5.34 -20.88 8.31
N ILE A 160 4.37 -20.42 7.53
CA ILE A 160 4.17 -20.89 6.15
C ILE A 160 5.41 -20.59 5.30
N ALA A 161 5.96 -19.38 5.41
CA ALA A 161 7.18 -19.00 4.72
C ALA A 161 8.42 -19.79 5.17
N LYS A 162 8.41 -20.37 6.39
CA LYS A 162 9.42 -21.33 6.86
C LYS A 162 9.19 -22.74 6.31
N GLN A 163 7.93 -23.18 6.21
CA GLN A 163 7.57 -24.52 5.75
C GLN A 163 7.75 -24.69 4.23
N ALA A 164 7.42 -23.66 3.45
CA ALA A 164 7.66 -23.61 2.00
C ALA A 164 9.16 -23.64 1.60
N ARG A 165 10.05 -23.88 2.58
CA ARG A 165 11.50 -24.02 2.43
C ARG A 165 11.96 -25.50 2.42
N ILE A 166 11.06 -26.45 2.69
CA ILE A 166 11.39 -27.88 2.86
C ILE A 166 11.17 -28.69 1.57
N ASP A 167 10.44 -28.14 0.59
CA ASP A 167 10.30 -28.68 -0.77
C ASP A 167 11.25 -27.96 -1.74
#